data_AF-A0A9R0Y2K6-F1
#
_entry.id   AF-A0A9R0Y2K6-F1
#
_cell.length_a   1.000
_cell.length_b   1.000
_cell.length_c   1.000
_cell.angle_alpha   90.00
_cell.angle_beta   90.00
_cell.angle_gamma   90.00
#
_symmetry.space_group_name_H-M   'P 1'
#
loop_
_entity.id
_entity.type
_entity.pdbx_description
1 polymer ?
#
loop_
_entity_poly.entity_id
_entity_poly.type
_entity_poly.pdbx_seq_one_letter_code
_entity_poly.pdbx_strand_id
1 'polypeptide(L)'
;MRSLGGLRAVSGHLAAASGASSSPHCVLFARALQILAQPEPVRLHKLSAPDSGIVELRLERPEARNAIGKEMLKGLRSAMDKVGADPTANVVLVASSVPKVFCAGADLKERRLMGPSEVREFVNTLRATFSSFEALPIPTIAVVEGAAFGGGLELALSCDLRICGRVQHSACQKPALLLFLELEGHSVFQGLLEGPEQRN
;
A
#
# COMPACT_ATOMS: atom_id res chain seq x y z
N MET A 1 -13.52 -50.29 49.10
CA MET A 1 -12.57 -51.41 48.98
C MET A 1 -11.63 -51.12 47.82
N ARG A 2 -10.32 -50.97 48.12
CA ARG A 2 -9.12 -51.20 47.29
C ARG A 2 -9.01 -50.53 45.89
N SER A 3 -7.88 -50.03 45.37
CA SER A 3 -6.53 -49.65 45.83
C SER A 3 -5.61 -49.67 44.57
N LEU A 4 -4.75 -48.63 44.41
CA LEU A 4 -3.49 -48.55 43.60
C LEU A 4 -3.64 -48.58 42.06
N GLY A 5 -2.83 -47.91 41.24
CA GLY A 5 -1.61 -47.09 41.34
C GLY A 5 -1.41 -46.44 39.95
N GLY A 6 -0.83 -45.25 39.78
CA GLY A 6 0.57 -44.93 40.05
C GLY A 6 1.45 -45.18 38.80
N LEU A 7 1.52 -44.22 37.86
CA LEU A 7 2.57 -44.11 36.83
C LEU A 7 2.63 -42.65 36.35
N ARG A 8 3.43 -41.81 37.03
CA ARG A 8 4.80 -41.37 36.67
C ARG A 8 4.91 -40.69 35.29
N ALA A 9 5.11 -39.37 35.36
CA ALA A 9 5.66 -38.55 34.29
C ALA A 9 7.02 -39.09 33.85
N VAL A 10 7.19 -39.26 32.54
CA VAL A 10 8.51 -39.41 31.93
C VAL A 10 8.82 -38.11 31.22
N SER A 11 9.68 -37.31 31.85
CA SER A 11 10.34 -36.17 31.23
C SER A 11 11.24 -36.70 30.12
N GLY A 12 10.76 -36.65 28.88
CA GLY A 12 11.58 -36.84 27.69
C GLY A 12 12.38 -35.56 27.46
N HIS A 13 13.64 -35.57 27.87
CA HIS A 13 14.65 -34.61 27.45
C HIS A 13 14.59 -34.44 25.92
N LEU A 14 14.23 -33.25 25.43
CA LEU A 14 14.63 -32.83 24.09
C LEU A 14 16.14 -32.66 24.12
N ALA A 15 16.84 -33.73 23.75
CA ALA A 15 18.22 -33.64 23.32
C ALA A 15 18.26 -32.70 22.10
N ALA A 16 19.05 -31.63 22.22
CA ALA A 16 19.43 -30.81 21.08
C ALA A 16 20.15 -31.69 20.06
N ALA A 17 19.44 -32.10 19.00
CA ALA A 17 20.06 -32.67 17.82
C ALA A 17 20.71 -31.52 17.03
N SER A 18 21.88 -31.11 17.50
CA SER A 18 22.87 -30.41 16.69
C SER A 18 23.33 -31.38 15.58
N GLY A 19 22.86 -31.16 14.35
CA GLY A 19 23.36 -31.91 13.20
C GLY A 19 22.35 -32.21 12.10
N ALA A 20 21.64 -31.20 11.59
CA ALA A 20 21.04 -31.31 10.26
C ALA A 20 22.02 -30.69 9.26
N SER A 21 22.83 -31.54 8.62
CA SER A 21 23.64 -31.15 7.46
C SER A 21 22.69 -30.68 6.35
N SER A 22 22.50 -29.37 6.22
CA SER A 22 21.70 -28.78 5.15
C SER A 22 22.35 -29.14 3.82
N SER A 23 21.76 -30.07 3.08
CA SER A 23 22.25 -30.40 1.74
C SER A 23 22.26 -29.14 0.87
N PRO A 24 23.25 -28.94 0.00
CA PRO A 24 23.33 -27.73 -0.84
C PRO A 24 22.07 -27.52 -1.69
N HIS A 25 21.37 -28.61 -2.01
CA HIS A 25 20.08 -28.60 -2.69
C HIS A 25 18.93 -27.99 -1.86
N CYS A 26 18.91 -28.19 -0.55
CA CYS A 26 17.86 -27.64 0.33
C CYS A 26 18.00 -26.11 0.47
N VAL A 27 19.24 -25.60 0.51
CA VAL A 27 19.54 -24.16 0.58
C VAL A 27 19.26 -23.47 -0.76
N LEU A 28 19.58 -24.11 -1.89
CA LEU A 28 19.26 -23.62 -3.23
C LEU A 28 17.74 -23.57 -3.47
N PHE A 29 17.00 -24.57 -3.00
CA PHE A 29 15.54 -24.62 -3.15
C PHE A 29 14.83 -23.55 -2.30
N ALA A 30 15.27 -23.32 -1.06
CA ALA A 30 14.73 -22.26 -0.20
C ALA A 30 15.01 -20.85 -0.77
N ARG A 31 16.21 -20.62 -1.33
CA ARG A 31 16.54 -19.38 -2.04
C ARG A 31 15.73 -19.21 -3.32
N ALA A 32 15.52 -20.27 -4.10
CA ALA A 32 14.68 -20.23 -5.29
C ALA A 32 13.22 -19.89 -4.94
N LEU A 33 12.67 -20.48 -3.87
CA LEU A 33 11.34 -20.15 -3.36
C LEU A 33 11.24 -18.70 -2.87
N GLN A 34 12.26 -18.17 -2.21
CA GLN A 34 12.31 -16.74 -1.81
C GLN A 34 12.43 -15.79 -3.01
N ILE A 35 13.15 -16.18 -4.06
CA ILE A 35 13.23 -15.41 -5.31
C ILE A 35 11.90 -15.44 -6.06
N LEU A 36 11.14 -16.54 -5.98
CA LEU A 36 9.82 -16.68 -6.60
C LEU A 36 8.69 -16.05 -5.76
N ALA A 37 8.89 -15.88 -4.45
CA ALA A 37 7.93 -15.30 -3.51
C ALA A 37 8.28 -13.85 -3.15
N GLN A 38 8.79 -13.06 -4.11
CA GLN A 38 8.92 -11.61 -3.87
C GLN A 38 7.51 -11.04 -3.66
N PRO A 39 7.23 -10.40 -2.50
CA PRO A 39 5.92 -9.82 -2.27
C PRO A 39 5.67 -8.74 -3.32
N GLU A 40 4.54 -8.84 -4.04
CA GLU A 40 4.14 -7.80 -4.98
C GLU A 40 3.98 -6.47 -4.21
N PRO A 41 4.55 -5.36 -4.70
CA PRO A 41 4.54 -4.09 -3.98
C PRO A 41 3.13 -3.45 -3.86
N VAL A 42 2.15 -4.01 -4.58
CA VAL A 42 0.74 -3.61 -4.56
C VAL A 42 -0.11 -4.85 -4.33
N ARG A 43 -0.92 -4.84 -3.28
CA ARG A 43 -1.85 -5.92 -2.95
C ARG A 43 -3.28 -5.42 -3.02
N LEU A 44 -4.17 -6.23 -3.60
CA LEU A 44 -5.61 -6.01 -3.53
C LEU A 44 -6.23 -6.92 -2.48
N HIS A 45 -7.08 -6.36 -1.63
CA HIS A 45 -7.85 -7.08 -0.62
C HIS A 45 -9.32 -6.66 -0.68
N LYS A 46 -10.22 -7.59 -1.00
CA LYS A 46 -11.66 -7.33 -0.97
C LYS A 46 -12.19 -7.56 0.43
N LEU A 47 -12.94 -6.60 0.97
CA LEU A 47 -13.56 -6.76 2.28
C LEU A 47 -14.78 -7.69 2.20
N SER A 48 -15.02 -8.40 3.30
CA SER A 48 -16.19 -9.26 3.48
C SER A 48 -17.34 -8.47 4.10
N ALA A 49 -18.53 -9.07 4.13
CA ALA A 49 -19.71 -8.44 4.75
C ALA A 49 -19.43 -7.99 6.21
N PRO A 50 -19.94 -6.82 6.65
CA PRO A 50 -20.91 -5.96 5.96
C PRO A 50 -20.33 -5.04 4.88
N ASP A 51 -19.00 -4.93 4.78
CA ASP A 51 -18.29 -4.01 3.89
C ASP A 51 -18.05 -4.58 2.48
N SER A 52 -18.92 -5.49 2.04
CA SER A 52 -18.82 -6.13 0.73
C SER A 52 -18.87 -5.08 -0.38
N GLY A 53 -17.88 -5.13 -1.28
CA GLY A 53 -17.72 -4.18 -2.39
C GLY A 53 -16.68 -3.09 -2.13
N ILE A 54 -16.12 -3.01 -0.93
CA ILE A 54 -14.91 -2.22 -0.68
C ILE A 54 -13.68 -3.03 -1.09
N VAL A 55 -12.84 -2.44 -1.94
CA VAL A 55 -11.55 -3.01 -2.35
C VAL A 55 -10.41 -2.18 -1.79
N GLU A 56 -9.59 -2.75 -0.92
CA GLU A 56 -8.37 -2.12 -0.43
C GLU A 56 -7.19 -2.42 -1.38
N LEU A 57 -6.59 -1.37 -1.93
CA LEU A 57 -5.30 -1.39 -2.60
C LEU A 57 -4.24 -0.94 -1.61
N ARG A 58 -3.37 -1.87 -1.23
CA ARG A 58 -2.30 -1.66 -0.26
C ARG A 58 -0.95 -1.51 -0.94
N LEU A 59 -0.23 -0.43 -0.63
CA LEU A 59 1.17 -0.24 -1.01
C LEU A 59 2.07 -0.91 0.04
N GLU A 60 2.87 -1.90 -0.39
CA GLU A 60 3.60 -2.83 0.49
C GLU A 60 5.08 -2.95 0.11
N ARG A 61 5.81 -1.83 0.11
CA ARG A 61 7.25 -1.78 -0.19
C ARG A 61 8.03 -1.01 0.88
N PRO A 62 8.16 -1.56 2.10
CA PRO A 62 8.73 -0.86 3.25
C PRO A 62 10.19 -0.44 3.05
N GLU A 63 11.01 -1.28 2.42
CA GLU A 63 12.45 -1.05 2.21
C GLU A 63 12.75 0.16 1.32
N ALA A 64 11.76 0.59 0.52
CA ALA A 64 11.85 1.77 -0.33
C ALA A 64 10.78 2.82 -0.01
N ARG A 65 10.11 2.72 1.15
CA ARG A 65 9.07 3.68 1.57
C ARG A 65 7.99 3.88 0.49
N ASN A 66 7.58 2.79 -0.14
CA ASN A 66 6.64 2.77 -1.26
C ASN A 66 7.04 3.68 -2.43
N ALA A 67 8.33 3.88 -2.67
CA ALA A 67 8.78 4.60 -3.85
C ALA A 67 8.31 3.91 -5.14
N ILE A 68 7.85 4.72 -6.09
CA ILE A 68 7.31 4.31 -7.38
C ILE A 68 8.48 4.07 -8.34
N GLY A 69 8.90 2.81 -8.40
CA GLY A 69 9.75 2.26 -9.45
C GLY A 69 8.93 1.47 -10.48
N LYS A 70 9.62 0.71 -11.35
CA LYS A 70 8.97 -0.09 -12.41
C LYS A 70 7.97 -1.11 -11.86
N GLU A 71 8.34 -1.83 -10.80
CA GLU A 71 7.48 -2.89 -10.22
C GLU A 71 6.26 -2.32 -9.50
N MET A 72 6.41 -1.25 -8.71
CA MET A 72 5.28 -0.56 -8.09
C MET A 72 4.30 -0.06 -9.16
N LEU A 73 4.82 0.57 -10.22
CA LEU A 73 4.01 1.08 -11.32
C LEU A 73 3.29 -0.02 -12.10
N LYS A 74 3.92 -1.19 -12.27
CA LYS A 74 3.29 -2.38 -12.85
C LYS A 74 2.18 -2.92 -11.96
N GLY A 75 2.41 -2.99 -10.64
CA GLY A 75 1.42 -3.43 -9.66
C GLY A 75 0.18 -2.53 -9.63
N LEU A 76 0.38 -1.21 -9.65
CA LEU A 76 -0.72 -0.23 -9.69
C LEU A 76 -1.59 -0.41 -10.93
N ARG A 77 -1.00 -0.54 -12.12
CA ARG A 77 -1.74 -0.80 -13.36
C ARG A 77 -2.53 -2.10 -13.30
N SER A 78 -1.88 -3.19 -12.91
CA SER A 78 -2.55 -4.49 -12.77
C SER A 78 -3.71 -4.42 -11.77
N ALA A 79 -3.56 -3.63 -10.71
CA ALA A 79 -4.62 -3.43 -9.73
C ALA A 79 -5.82 -2.67 -10.34
N MET A 80 -5.57 -1.61 -11.11
CA MET A 80 -6.64 -0.87 -11.80
C MET A 80 -7.35 -1.72 -12.85
N ASP A 81 -6.61 -2.53 -13.63
CA ASP A 81 -7.21 -3.45 -14.60
C ASP A 81 -8.12 -4.47 -13.90
N LYS A 82 -7.68 -5.05 -12.78
CA LYS A 82 -8.45 -6.02 -11.99
C LYS A 82 -9.71 -5.40 -11.38
N VAL A 83 -9.60 -4.18 -10.86
CA VAL A 83 -10.72 -3.45 -10.25
C VAL A 83 -11.73 -3.03 -11.32
N GLY A 84 -11.27 -2.48 -12.45
CA GLY A 84 -12.15 -2.04 -13.54
C GLY A 84 -12.91 -3.20 -14.19
N ALA A 85 -12.37 -4.42 -14.13
CA ALA A 85 -13.04 -5.62 -14.61
C ALA A 85 -13.97 -6.28 -13.56
N ASP A 86 -14.00 -5.79 -12.32
CA ASP A 86 -14.74 -6.39 -11.22
C ASP A 86 -16.10 -5.71 -10.98
N PRO A 87 -17.23 -6.32 -11.39
CA PRO A 87 -18.56 -5.73 -11.21
C PRO A 87 -19.02 -5.70 -9.75
N THR A 88 -18.28 -6.33 -8.83
CA THR A 88 -18.61 -6.34 -7.40
C THR A 88 -17.92 -5.22 -6.62
N ALA A 89 -16.95 -4.53 -7.23
CA ALA A 89 -16.25 -3.42 -6.61
C ALA A 89 -17.12 -2.15 -6.68
N ASN A 90 -17.37 -1.54 -5.52
CA ASN A 90 -18.14 -0.30 -5.37
C ASN A 90 -17.26 0.89 -5.03
N VAL A 91 -16.13 0.67 -4.36
CA VAL A 91 -15.18 1.72 -3.95
C VAL A 91 -13.78 1.13 -3.79
N VAL A 92 -12.75 1.93 -4.10
CA VAL A 92 -11.35 1.57 -3.88
C VAL A 92 -10.74 2.43 -2.79
N LEU A 93 -10.14 1.79 -1.79
CA LEU A 93 -9.31 2.46 -0.78
C LEU A 93 -7.83 2.26 -1.13
N VAL A 94 -7.12 3.34 -1.45
CA VAL A 94 -5.68 3.32 -1.67
C VAL A 94 -4.99 3.66 -0.36
N ALA A 95 -4.35 2.68 0.26
CA ALA A 95 -3.72 2.82 1.58
C ALA A 95 -2.30 2.26 1.57
N SER A 96 -1.53 2.61 2.60
CA SER A 96 -0.21 2.02 2.81
C SER A 96 -0.22 0.97 3.92
N SER A 97 0.52 -0.11 3.73
CA SER A 97 0.87 -1.04 4.80
C SER A 97 2.14 -0.62 5.57
N VAL A 98 2.79 0.49 5.17
CA VAL A 98 4.05 0.96 5.76
C VAL A 98 3.78 2.07 6.78
N PRO A 99 4.16 1.91 8.05
CA PRO A 99 3.89 2.92 9.08
C PRO A 99 4.48 4.30 8.74
N LYS A 100 3.68 5.36 8.94
CA LYS A 100 4.06 6.78 8.75
C LYS A 100 4.49 7.15 7.33
N VAL A 101 4.29 6.28 6.34
CA VAL A 101 4.63 6.52 4.95
C VAL A 101 3.44 6.14 4.08
N PHE A 102 2.93 7.08 3.29
CA PHE A 102 2.01 6.72 2.22
C PHE A 102 2.82 6.28 1.00
N CYS A 103 3.57 7.22 0.40
CA CYS A 103 4.41 6.98 -0.77
C CYS A 103 5.50 8.06 -0.90
N ALA A 104 6.77 7.64 -1.00
CA ALA A 104 7.91 8.56 -1.11
C ALA A 104 8.07 9.22 -2.50
N GLY A 105 7.21 8.91 -3.48
CA GLY A 105 7.32 9.42 -4.85
C GLY A 105 8.22 8.56 -5.72
N ALA A 106 8.91 9.17 -6.69
CA ALA A 106 9.74 8.41 -7.65
C ALA A 106 10.89 7.66 -6.96
N ASP A 107 11.15 6.43 -7.40
CA ASP A 107 12.32 5.67 -6.94
C ASP A 107 13.62 6.28 -7.50
N LEU A 108 14.33 7.03 -6.66
CA LEU A 108 15.56 7.71 -7.05
C LEU A 108 16.71 6.75 -7.37
N LYS A 109 16.69 5.51 -6.86
CA LYS A 109 17.73 4.51 -7.18
C LYS A 109 17.55 4.02 -8.60
N GLU A 110 16.33 3.64 -8.97
CA GLU A 110 16.02 3.25 -10.34
C GLU A 110 16.21 4.43 -11.30
N ARG A 111 15.79 5.62 -10.89
CA ARG A 111 15.88 6.83 -11.73
C ARG A 111 17.31 7.17 -12.13
N ARG A 112 18.30 6.94 -11.26
CA ARG A 112 19.72 7.18 -11.54
C ARG A 112 20.28 6.28 -12.63
N LEU A 113 19.66 5.12 -12.85
CA LEU A 113 20.11 4.13 -13.82
C LEU A 113 19.43 4.29 -15.19
N MET A 114 18.39 5.13 -15.29
CA MET A 114 17.62 5.31 -16.52
C MET A 114 18.26 6.32 -17.48
N GLY A 115 18.34 5.95 -18.75
CA GLY A 115 18.68 6.88 -19.83
C GLY A 115 17.53 7.85 -20.19
N PRO A 116 17.78 8.96 -20.91
CA PRO A 116 16.76 9.97 -21.21
C PRO A 116 15.49 9.46 -21.91
N SER A 117 15.61 8.43 -22.76
CA SER A 117 14.46 7.79 -23.42
C SER A 117 13.61 6.99 -22.43
N GLU A 118 14.24 6.12 -21.63
CA GLU A 118 13.57 5.31 -20.60
C GLU A 118 12.88 6.19 -19.55
N VAL A 119 13.54 7.29 -19.19
CA VAL A 119 13.01 8.34 -18.33
C VAL A 119 11.66 8.85 -18.84
N ARG A 120 11.56 9.13 -20.15
CA ARG A 120 10.36 9.68 -20.77
C ARG A 120 9.26 8.64 -20.82
N GLU A 121 9.59 7.42 -21.20
CA GLU A 121 8.66 6.30 -21.23
C GLU A 121 8.09 5.99 -19.84
N PHE A 122 8.95 5.99 -18.81
CA PHE A 122 8.54 5.79 -17.42
C PHE A 122 7.55 6.86 -16.97
N VAL A 123 7.84 8.15 -17.23
CA VAL A 123 6.96 9.26 -16.85
C VAL A 123 5.63 9.21 -17.62
N ASN A 124 5.65 8.87 -18.90
CA ASN A 124 4.42 8.71 -19.68
C ASN A 124 3.56 7.57 -19.14
N THR A 125 4.19 6.44 -18.79
CA THR A 125 3.51 5.30 -18.19
C THR A 125 2.94 5.64 -16.81
N LEU A 126 3.69 6.39 -16.00
CA LEU A 126 3.25 6.88 -14.70
C LEU A 126 1.98 7.73 -14.82
N ARG A 127 1.99 8.70 -15.74
CA ARG A 127 0.83 9.56 -16.01
C ARG A 127 -0.36 8.78 -16.50
N ALA A 128 -0.17 7.87 -17.45
CA ALA A 128 -1.25 7.02 -17.96
C ALA A 128 -1.87 6.16 -16.85
N THR A 129 -1.05 5.71 -15.89
CA THR A 129 -1.53 4.96 -14.73
C THR A 129 -2.35 5.85 -13.80
N PHE A 130 -1.93 7.09 -13.53
CA PHE A 130 -2.73 8.01 -12.72
C PHE A 130 -4.04 8.39 -13.42
N SER A 131 -4.01 8.61 -14.73
CA SER A 131 -5.24 8.81 -15.51
C SER A 131 -6.17 7.60 -15.49
N SER A 132 -5.68 6.37 -15.27
CA SER A 132 -6.57 5.21 -15.09
C SER A 132 -7.26 5.20 -13.73
N PHE A 133 -6.68 5.80 -12.68
CA PHE A 133 -7.41 6.01 -11.42
C PHE A 133 -8.56 7.00 -11.63
N GLU A 134 -8.29 8.12 -12.30
CA GLU A 134 -9.29 9.17 -12.59
C GLU A 134 -10.43 8.67 -13.51
N ALA A 135 -10.13 7.70 -14.38
CA ALA A 135 -11.10 7.14 -15.32
C ALA A 135 -11.90 5.95 -14.77
N LEU A 136 -11.64 5.51 -13.53
CA LEU A 136 -12.40 4.42 -12.93
C LEU A 136 -13.88 4.81 -12.77
N PRO A 137 -14.83 3.92 -13.09
CA PRO A 137 -16.27 4.22 -12.97
C PRO A 137 -16.77 4.17 -11.52
N ILE A 138 -15.90 3.88 -10.56
CA ILE A 138 -16.21 3.75 -9.13
C ILE A 138 -15.33 4.71 -8.30
N PRO A 139 -15.83 5.23 -7.17
CA PRO A 139 -15.06 6.15 -6.33
C PRO A 139 -13.75 5.55 -5.82
N THR A 140 -12.74 6.40 -5.75
CA THR A 140 -11.41 6.10 -5.24
C THR A 140 -11.06 7.03 -4.06
N ILE A 141 -10.55 6.47 -2.98
CA ILE A 141 -10.23 7.21 -1.75
C ILE A 141 -8.78 6.92 -1.36
N ALA A 142 -7.94 7.94 -1.34
CA ALA A 142 -6.59 7.85 -0.81
C ALA A 142 -6.59 8.03 0.71
N VAL A 143 -6.12 7.01 1.44
CA VAL A 143 -5.96 7.00 2.90
C VAL A 143 -4.51 7.31 3.23
N VAL A 144 -4.24 8.58 3.56
CA VAL A 144 -2.90 9.16 3.72
C VAL A 144 -2.59 9.34 5.21
N GLU A 145 -2.12 8.27 5.86
CA GLU A 145 -1.71 8.27 7.27
C GLU A 145 -0.22 8.58 7.49
N GLY A 146 0.47 9.01 6.43
CA GLY A 146 1.92 9.16 6.42
C GLY A 146 2.43 10.06 5.32
N ALA A 147 3.76 10.09 5.18
CA ALA A 147 4.40 10.98 4.22
C ALA A 147 4.05 10.63 2.76
N ALA A 148 3.64 11.64 1.98
CA ALA A 148 3.32 11.55 0.57
C ALA A 148 4.10 12.64 -0.20
N PHE A 149 5.03 12.24 -1.07
CA PHE A 149 5.91 13.17 -1.79
C PHE A 149 5.88 12.95 -3.30
N GLY A 150 5.98 14.03 -4.08
CA GLY A 150 6.09 13.96 -5.54
C GLY A 150 5.02 13.05 -6.16
N GLY A 151 5.44 12.02 -6.88
CA GLY A 151 4.55 11.00 -7.46
C GLY A 151 3.59 10.31 -6.47
N GLY A 152 3.95 10.24 -5.19
CA GLY A 152 3.07 9.71 -4.15
C GLY A 152 1.93 10.66 -3.79
N LEU A 153 2.18 11.97 -3.85
CA LEU A 153 1.13 12.97 -3.74
C LEU A 153 0.28 13.03 -5.01
N GLU A 154 0.90 12.91 -6.18
CA GLU A 154 0.18 12.83 -7.47
C GLU A 154 -0.75 11.61 -7.51
N LEU A 155 -0.32 10.45 -7.01
CA LEU A 155 -1.19 9.27 -6.84
C LEU A 155 -2.39 9.60 -5.95
N ALA A 156 -2.18 10.24 -4.79
CA ALA A 156 -3.29 10.62 -3.91
C ALA A 156 -4.23 11.67 -4.56
N LEU A 157 -3.70 12.53 -5.42
CA LEU A 157 -4.47 13.53 -6.18
C LEU A 157 -5.29 12.91 -7.32
N SER A 158 -4.82 11.79 -7.88
CA SER A 158 -5.60 11.02 -8.88
C SER A 158 -6.80 10.28 -8.29
N CYS A 159 -6.93 10.23 -6.95
CA CYS A 159 -8.11 9.72 -6.28
C CYS A 159 -9.20 10.80 -6.13
N ASP A 160 -10.46 10.40 -6.10
CA ASP A 160 -11.59 11.32 -5.93
C ASP A 160 -11.55 12.02 -4.57
N LEU A 161 -11.30 11.24 -3.51
CA LEU A 161 -11.24 11.73 -2.13
C LEU A 161 -9.90 11.39 -1.49
N ARG A 162 -9.53 12.21 -0.50
CA ARG A 162 -8.32 12.04 0.32
C ARG A 162 -8.71 12.15 1.78
N ILE A 163 -8.39 11.14 2.56
CA ILE A 163 -8.50 11.16 4.02
C ILE A 163 -7.09 11.21 4.57
N CYS A 164 -6.78 12.26 5.33
CA CYS A 164 -5.48 12.43 5.93
C CYS A 164 -5.58 12.16 7.43
N GLY A 165 -4.72 11.26 7.94
CA GLY A 165 -4.57 11.10 9.38
C GLY A 165 -3.98 12.36 10.03
N ARG A 166 -4.10 12.50 11.35
CA ARG A 166 -3.52 13.63 12.09
C ARG A 166 -1.98 13.59 11.98
N VAL A 167 -1.45 14.28 10.98
CA VAL A 167 -0.01 14.30 10.68
C VAL A 167 0.70 15.09 11.77
N GLN A 168 1.56 14.43 12.56
CA GLN A 168 2.56 15.13 13.37
C GLN A 168 3.57 15.78 12.41
N HIS A 169 3.32 17.05 12.09
CA HIS A 169 4.20 18.01 11.44
C HIS A 169 4.80 17.60 10.06
N SER A 170 4.41 18.35 9.02
CA SER A 170 5.21 18.69 7.82
C SER A 170 5.10 17.87 6.51
N ALA A 171 4.33 16.78 6.40
CA ALA A 171 4.48 15.89 5.25
C ALA A 171 3.55 16.12 4.03
N CYS A 172 2.39 16.79 4.17
CA CYS A 172 1.50 17.10 3.04
C CYS A 172 1.71 18.56 2.58
N GLN A 173 2.78 18.82 1.84
CA GLN A 173 3.18 20.17 1.47
C GLN A 173 2.74 20.52 0.04
N LYS A 174 1.41 20.58 -0.17
CA LYS A 174 0.68 21.42 -1.15
C LYS A 174 -0.80 20.99 -1.19
N PRO A 175 -1.73 21.76 -0.59
CA PRO A 175 -3.15 21.48 -0.74
C PRO A 175 -3.63 22.14 -2.03
N ALA A 176 -3.78 21.37 -3.10
CA ALA A 176 -4.62 21.76 -4.23
C ALA A 176 -5.74 20.74 -4.28
N LEU A 177 -6.96 21.16 -3.89
CA LEU A 177 -8.16 20.35 -3.68
C LEU A 177 -8.11 19.39 -2.49
N LEU A 178 -8.28 19.99 -1.30
CA LEU A 178 -8.41 19.30 -0.03
C LEU A 178 -9.91 19.23 0.33
N LEU A 179 -10.57 18.09 0.08
CA LEU A 179 -11.85 17.77 0.73
C LEU A 179 -11.48 17.03 2.02
N PHE A 180 -11.30 17.79 3.10
CA PHE A 180 -10.90 17.28 4.41
C PHE A 180 -12.14 16.67 5.08
N LEU A 181 -12.26 15.34 5.03
CA LEU A 181 -13.14 14.61 5.96
C LEU A 181 -12.29 14.21 7.15
N GLU A 182 -12.29 15.07 8.17
CA GLU A 182 -11.67 14.78 9.45
C GLU A 182 -12.61 13.82 10.20
N LEU A 183 -12.28 12.52 10.22
CA LEU A 183 -13.04 11.52 10.97
C LEU A 183 -12.68 11.58 12.46
N GLU A 184 -13.07 12.67 13.12
CA GLU A 184 -13.39 12.69 14.54
C GLU A 184 -14.66 13.52 14.77
N GLY A 185 -15.80 12.83 14.72
CA GLY A 185 -16.93 13.13 15.60
C GLY A 185 -17.95 14.22 15.25
N HIS A 186 -17.74 15.18 14.33
CA HIS A 186 -18.82 16.16 14.01
C HIS A 186 -18.77 16.75 12.57
N SER A 187 -19.82 16.40 11.81
CA SER A 187 -20.49 17.09 10.68
C SER A 187 -19.71 17.64 9.46
N VAL A 188 -19.88 16.93 8.33
CA VAL A 188 -20.44 17.38 7.02
C VAL A 188 -20.15 18.81 6.53
N PHE A 189 -19.38 18.89 5.43
CA PHE A 189 -19.36 19.88 4.34
C PHE A 189 -19.74 21.34 4.66
N GLN A 190 -18.76 22.24 4.55
CA GLN A 190 -19.02 23.59 4.08
C GLN A 190 -17.81 24.19 3.35
N GLY A 191 -18.04 24.68 2.12
CA GLY A 191 -17.22 25.70 1.47
C GLY A 191 -16.22 25.23 0.42
N LEU A 192 -16.70 24.94 -0.80
CA LEU A 192 -15.96 25.38 -1.98
C LEU A 192 -15.88 26.93 -1.93
N LEU A 193 -14.69 27.48 -2.17
CA LEU A 193 -14.51 28.85 -2.67
C LEU A 193 -14.98 30.00 -1.76
N GLU A 194 -14.27 30.27 -0.66
CA GLU A 194 -14.16 31.65 -0.19
C GLU A 194 -12.69 32.07 -0.10
N GLY A 195 -12.16 32.50 -1.25
CA GLY A 195 -11.49 33.81 -1.29
C GLY A 195 -12.40 34.77 -2.06
N PRO A 196 -12.22 36.10 -2.01
CA PRO A 196 -11.08 36.88 -1.50
C PRO A 196 -11.52 37.99 -0.51
N GLU A 197 -10.60 38.89 -0.17
CA GLU A 197 -10.74 40.13 0.63
C GLU A 197 -10.47 40.09 2.13
N GLN A 198 -9.36 40.74 2.46
CA GLN A 198 -9.20 41.75 3.52
C GLN A 198 -10.19 41.71 4.68
N ARG A 199 -9.68 41.31 5.86
CA ARG A 199 -10.07 41.89 7.14
C ARG A 199 -8.94 41.69 8.17
N ASN A 200 -7.89 42.52 8.07
CA ASN A 200 -7.57 43.60 9.02
C ASN A 200 -6.28 44.30 8.59
#